data_AF-A0A7C2VTK8-F1
#
_entry.id   AF-A0A7C2VTK8-F1
#
_cell.length_a   1.000
_cell.length_b   1.000
_cell.length_c   1.000
_cell.angle_alpha   90.00
_cell.angle_beta   90.00
_cell.angle_gamma   90.00
#
_symmetry.space_group_name_H-M   'P 1'
#
loop_
_entity.id
_entity.type
_entity.pdbx_description
1 polymer ?
#
loop_
_entity_poly.entity_id
_entity_poly.type
_entity_poly.pdbx_seq_one_letter_code
_entity_poly.pdbx_strand_id
1 'polypeptide(L)'
;MYVREDIREKLAELRRSVVRVLADLHLLEKKANRLRDEAEAWRLRAISALKSGDEKLAREALRKKESILEMERRYREQLDEHRLNAMKLKDDLKRLEARAKVLEFAPSTVSLDVPPAFKEYDRLVSRIEELEAQVEAMMEVKGG
;
A
#
# COMPACT_ATOMS: atom_id res chain seq x y z
N MET A 1 -33.84 -5.69 4.96
CA MET A 1 -33.16 -6.93 4.53
C MET A 1 -32.02 -6.68 3.54
N TYR A 2 -32.10 -5.67 2.66
CA TYR A 2 -31.08 -5.32 1.64
C TYR A 2 -29.65 -5.03 2.13
N VAL A 3 -29.48 -4.30 3.24
CA VAL A 3 -28.15 -3.79 3.67
C VAL A 3 -27.12 -4.90 3.98
N ARG A 4 -27.55 -6.06 4.47
CA ARG A 4 -26.65 -7.17 4.80
C ARG A 4 -26.10 -7.86 3.54
N GLU A 5 -26.93 -7.96 2.50
CA GLU A 5 -26.57 -8.61 1.24
C GLU A 5 -25.61 -7.73 0.44
N ASP A 6 -25.90 -6.43 0.35
CA ASP A 6 -25.01 -5.43 -0.28
C ASP A 6 -23.61 -5.40 0.35
N ILE A 7 -23.52 -5.51 1.68
CA ILE A 7 -22.23 -5.52 2.40
C ILE A 7 -21.46 -6.80 2.15
N ARG A 8 -22.13 -7.96 2.06
CA ARG A 8 -21.49 -9.23 1.72
C ARG A 8 -20.91 -9.21 0.32
N GLU A 9 -21.66 -8.65 -0.65
CA GLU A 9 -21.21 -8.52 -2.03
C GLU A 9 -19.99 -7.58 -2.15
N LYS A 10 -20.07 -6.38 -1.56
CA LYS A 10 -18.95 -5.43 -1.51
C LYS A 10 -17.69 -6.03 -0.87
N LEU A 11 -17.87 -6.81 0.19
CA LEU A 11 -16.77 -7.48 0.89
C LEU A 11 -16.14 -8.58 0.04
N ALA A 12 -16.94 -9.35 -0.71
CA ALA A 12 -16.42 -10.32 -1.66
C ALA A 12 -15.64 -9.65 -2.81
N GLU A 13 -16.15 -8.54 -3.34
CA GLU A 13 -15.47 -7.76 -4.37
C GLU A 13 -14.14 -7.18 -3.88
N LEU A 14 -14.16 -6.57 -2.69
CA LEU A 14 -12.97 -5.97 -2.10
C LEU A 14 -11.90 -7.02 -1.80
N ARG A 15 -12.27 -8.21 -1.32
CA ARG A 15 -11.34 -9.34 -1.16
C ARG A 15 -10.68 -9.74 -2.48
N ARG A 16 -11.46 -9.86 -3.56
CA ARG A 16 -10.90 -10.16 -4.91
C ARG A 16 -9.95 -9.06 -5.36
N SER A 17 -10.29 -7.79 -5.11
CA SER A 17 -9.43 -6.65 -5.44
C SER A 17 -8.10 -6.70 -4.69
N VAL A 18 -8.13 -6.92 -3.37
CA VAL A 18 -6.92 -7.08 -2.54
C VAL A 18 -6.05 -8.22 -3.04
N VAL A 19 -6.64 -9.38 -3.37
CA VAL A 19 -5.89 -10.53 -3.89
C VAL A 19 -5.19 -10.20 -5.22
N ARG A 20 -5.88 -9.53 -6.15
CA ARG A 20 -5.29 -9.12 -7.44
C ARG A 20 -4.11 -8.17 -7.23
N VAL A 21 -4.28 -7.12 -6.43
CA VAL A 21 -3.21 -6.14 -6.18
C VAL A 21 -2.02 -6.79 -5.46
N LEU A 22 -2.25 -7.75 -4.56
CA LEU A 22 -1.16 -8.50 -3.92
C LEU A 22 -0.41 -9.41 -4.90
N ALA A 23 -1.10 -10.03 -5.85
CA ALA A 23 -0.46 -10.81 -6.90
C ALA A 23 0.40 -9.93 -7.82
N ASP A 24 -0.11 -8.76 -8.21
CA ASP A 24 0.63 -7.78 -9.01
C ASP A 24 1.88 -7.30 -8.27
N LEU A 25 1.75 -6.99 -6.97
CA LEU A 25 2.86 -6.64 -6.09
C LEU A 25 3.95 -7.71 -6.08
N HIS A 26 3.56 -8.97 -5.89
CA HIS A 26 4.50 -10.07 -5.87
C HIS A 26 5.23 -10.23 -7.22
N LEU A 27 4.51 -10.05 -8.33
CA LEU A 27 5.09 -10.13 -9.67
C LEU A 27 6.08 -8.99 -9.93
N LEU A 28 5.73 -7.76 -9.56
CA LEU A 28 6.59 -6.58 -9.68
C LEU A 28 7.86 -6.73 -8.85
N GLU A 29 7.72 -7.18 -7.60
CA GLU A 29 8.86 -7.42 -6.71
C GLU A 29 9.79 -8.48 -7.30
N LYS A 30 9.25 -9.59 -7.80
CA LYS A 30 10.03 -10.63 -8.46
C LYS A 30 10.73 -10.10 -9.71
N LYS A 31 10.10 -9.22 -10.48
CA LYS A 31 10.69 -8.60 -11.67
C LYS A 31 11.82 -7.64 -11.31
N ALA A 32 11.62 -6.78 -10.33
CA ALA A 32 12.65 -5.86 -9.83
C ALA A 32 13.87 -6.62 -9.30
N ASN A 33 13.65 -7.66 -8.48
CA ASN A 33 14.72 -8.48 -7.93
C ASN A 33 15.53 -9.19 -9.04
N ARG A 34 14.86 -9.74 -10.06
CA ARG A 34 15.55 -10.35 -11.21
C ARG A 34 16.43 -9.36 -11.97
N LEU A 35 15.95 -8.13 -12.18
CA LEU A 35 16.74 -7.08 -12.83
C LEU A 35 17.95 -6.69 -11.98
N ARG A 36 17.78 -6.63 -10.65
CA ARG A 36 18.89 -6.39 -9.72
C ARG A 36 19.96 -7.47 -9.80
N ASP A 37 19.55 -8.75 -9.83
CA ASP A 37 20.46 -9.88 -9.98
C ASP A 37 21.20 -9.84 -11.33
N GLU A 38 20.49 -9.47 -12.41
CA GLU A 38 21.09 -9.31 -13.73
C GLU A 38 22.12 -8.18 -13.76
N ALA A 39 21.79 -7.02 -13.18
CA ALA A 39 22.72 -5.89 -13.03
C ALA A 39 23.98 -6.30 -12.24
N GLU A 40 23.81 -7.13 -11.22
CA GLU A 40 24.93 -7.66 -10.42
C GLU A 40 25.82 -8.61 -11.24
N ALA A 41 25.23 -9.47 -12.07
CA ALA A 41 25.97 -10.31 -13.00
C ALA A 41 26.81 -9.47 -13.99
N TRP A 42 26.24 -8.37 -14.51
CA TRP A 42 26.99 -7.43 -15.37
C TRP A 42 28.11 -6.71 -14.62
N ARG A 43 27.91 -6.39 -13.33
CA ARG A 43 28.97 -5.85 -12.47
C ARG A 43 30.13 -6.82 -12.32
N LEU A 44 29.85 -8.10 -12.06
CA LEU A 44 30.88 -9.14 -11.94
C LEU A 44 31.64 -9.34 -13.25
N ARG A 45 30.95 -9.31 -14.40
CA ARG A 45 31.59 -9.33 -15.72
C ARG A 45 32.54 -8.15 -15.93
N ALA A 46 32.10 -6.93 -15.58
CA ALA A 46 32.95 -5.75 -15.68
C ALA A 46 34.23 -5.88 -14.83
N ILE A 47 34.12 -6.40 -13.61
CA ILE A 47 35.27 -6.64 -12.73
C ILE A 47 36.22 -7.66 -13.33
N SER A 48 35.70 -8.76 -13.89
CA SER A 48 36.53 -9.78 -14.54
C SER A 48 37.27 -9.23 -15.76
N ALA A 49 36.61 -8.39 -16.56
CA ALA A 49 37.20 -7.73 -17.72
C ALA A 49 38.33 -6.77 -17.30
N LEU A 50 38.12 -5.96 -16.26
CA LEU A 50 39.16 -5.08 -15.70
C LEU A 50 40.38 -5.87 -15.20
N LYS A 51 40.16 -6.99 -14.49
CA LYS A 51 41.25 -7.87 -14.04
C LYS A 51 42.07 -8.45 -15.20
N SER A 52 41.44 -8.61 -16.35
CA SER A 52 42.07 -9.14 -17.57
C SER A 52 42.67 -8.03 -18.45
N GLY A 53 42.59 -6.76 -18.03
CA GLY A 53 43.07 -5.60 -18.79
C GLY A 53 42.16 -5.15 -19.93
N ASP A 54 40.99 -5.75 -20.09
CA ASP A 54 40.03 -5.36 -21.15
C ASP A 54 39.08 -4.27 -20.66
N GLU A 55 39.56 -3.03 -20.70
CA GLU A 55 38.77 -1.88 -20.30
C GLU A 55 37.57 -1.62 -21.22
N LYS A 56 37.64 -2.00 -22.50
CA LYS A 56 36.53 -1.78 -23.45
C LYS A 56 35.35 -2.63 -23.05
N LEU A 57 35.58 -3.92 -22.84
CA LEU A 57 34.56 -4.86 -22.37
C LEU A 57 34.00 -4.46 -20.99
N ALA A 58 34.86 -3.98 -20.09
CA ALA A 58 34.43 -3.48 -18.79
C ALA A 58 33.45 -2.31 -18.91
N ARG A 59 33.76 -1.32 -19.76
CA ARG A 59 32.90 -0.15 -20.00
C ARG A 59 31.55 -0.57 -20.60
N GLU A 60 31.53 -1.49 -21.55
CA GLU A 60 30.29 -2.01 -22.14
C GLU A 60 29.43 -2.75 -21.10
N ALA A 61 30.04 -3.59 -20.27
CA ALA A 61 29.35 -4.29 -19.19
C ALA A 61 28.74 -3.31 -18.17
N LEU A 62 29.45 -2.22 -17.84
CA LEU A 62 28.94 -1.18 -16.96
C LEU A 62 27.77 -0.40 -17.58
N ARG A 63 27.83 -0.04 -18.87
CA ARG A 63 26.71 0.60 -19.57
C ARG A 63 25.46 -0.29 -19.56
N LYS A 64 25.63 -1.59 -19.76
CA LYS A 64 24.51 -2.55 -19.73
C LYS A 64 23.93 -2.69 -18.33
N LYS A 65 24.78 -2.76 -17.31
CA LYS A 65 24.36 -2.70 -15.90
C LYS A 65 23.52 -1.45 -15.62
N GLU A 66 23.98 -0.28 -16.07
CA GLU A 66 23.30 0.99 -15.83
C GLU A 66 21.90 1.02 -16.43
N SER A 67 21.75 0.59 -17.68
CA SER A 67 20.44 0.45 -18.34
C SER A 67 19.50 -0.52 -17.58
N ILE A 68 20.02 -1.63 -17.06
CA ILE A 68 19.22 -2.57 -16.26
C ILE A 68 18.81 -1.95 -14.93
N LEU A 69 19.70 -1.18 -14.27
CA LEU A 69 19.37 -0.46 -13.04
C LEU A 69 18.33 0.63 -13.27
N GLU A 70 18.33 1.31 -14.42
CA GLU A 70 17.26 2.24 -14.76
C GLU A 70 15.91 1.54 -14.90
N MET A 71 15.87 0.38 -15.55
CA MET A 71 14.65 -0.44 -15.60
C MET A 71 14.21 -0.88 -14.21
N GLU A 72 15.15 -1.37 -13.39
CA GLU A 72 14.87 -1.82 -12.01
C GLU A 72 14.28 -0.70 -11.15
N ARG A 73 14.82 0.52 -11.24
CA ARG A 73 14.27 1.71 -10.55
C ARG A 73 12.81 1.98 -10.95
N ARG A 74 12.49 1.97 -12.25
CA ARG A 74 11.12 2.16 -12.72
C ARG A 74 10.15 1.10 -12.17
N TYR A 75 10.58 -0.16 -12.12
CA TYR A 75 9.78 -1.23 -11.52
C TYR A 75 9.62 -1.07 -10.00
N ARG A 76 10.61 -0.53 -9.30
CA ARG A 76 10.49 -0.22 -7.86
C ARG A 76 9.53 0.93 -7.60
N GLU A 77 9.58 1.99 -8.40
CA GLU A 77 8.63 3.10 -8.31
C GLU A 77 7.19 2.59 -8.46
N GLN A 78 6.93 1.76 -9.47
CA GLN A 78 5.64 1.09 -9.64
C GLN A 78 5.29 0.22 -8.42
N LEU A 79 6.24 -0.58 -7.91
CA LEU A 79 6.02 -1.41 -6.74
C LEU A 79 5.58 -0.58 -5.52
N ASP A 80 6.19 0.57 -5.29
CA ASP A 80 5.87 1.45 -4.17
C ASP A 80 4.47 2.09 -4.32
N GLU A 81 4.08 2.49 -5.54
CA GLU A 81 2.71 2.93 -5.83
C GLU A 81 1.68 1.83 -5.55
N HIS A 82 1.94 0.60 -6.03
CA HIS A 82 1.05 -0.54 -5.79
C HIS A 82 0.99 -0.93 -4.31
N ARG A 83 2.06 -0.71 -3.53
CA ARG A 83 2.09 -0.98 -2.07
C ARG A 83 1.13 -0.06 -1.33
N LEU A 84 1.12 1.22 -1.67
CA LEU A 84 0.18 2.19 -1.10
C LEU A 84 -1.27 1.82 -1.44
N ASN A 85 -1.53 1.40 -2.67
CA ASN A 85 -2.86 0.94 -3.09
C ASN A 85 -3.30 -0.32 -2.31
N ALA A 86 -2.39 -1.29 -2.13
CA ALA A 86 -2.68 -2.49 -1.35
C ALA A 86 -2.95 -2.18 0.13
N MET A 87 -2.23 -1.22 0.72
CA MET A 87 -2.47 -0.76 2.10
C MET A 87 -3.88 -0.18 2.24
N LYS A 88 -4.27 0.75 1.34
CA LYS A 88 -5.61 1.34 1.35
C LYS A 88 -6.71 0.29 1.25
N LEU A 89 -6.61 -0.63 0.28
CA LEU A 89 -7.60 -1.69 0.07
C LEU A 89 -7.69 -2.65 1.27
N LYS A 90 -6.57 -2.95 1.93
CA LYS A 90 -6.55 -3.77 3.15
C LYS A 90 -7.23 -3.06 4.32
N ASP A 91 -7.03 -1.75 4.46
CA ASP A 91 -7.68 -0.99 5.52
C ASP A 91 -9.19 -0.82 5.27
N ASP A 92 -9.58 -0.59 4.02
CA ASP A 92 -10.99 -0.64 3.61
C ASP A 92 -11.62 -2.00 3.92
N LEU A 93 -10.89 -3.09 3.64
CA LEU A 93 -11.36 -4.45 3.90
C LEU A 93 -11.60 -4.67 5.38
N LYS A 94 -10.64 -4.28 6.24
CA LYS A 94 -10.79 -4.37 7.71
C LYS A 94 -11.99 -3.57 8.21
N ARG A 95 -12.19 -2.34 7.72
CA ARG A 95 -13.33 -1.49 8.09
C ARG A 95 -14.66 -2.15 7.70
N LEU A 96 -14.74 -2.69 6.48
CA LEU A 96 -15.96 -3.33 5.99
C LEU A 96 -16.23 -4.66 6.71
N GLU A 97 -15.21 -5.45 7.00
CA GLU A 97 -15.31 -6.67 7.81
C GLU A 97 -15.82 -6.37 9.23
N ALA A 98 -15.33 -5.29 9.86
CA ALA A 98 -15.83 -4.86 11.17
C ALA A 98 -17.32 -4.46 11.12
N ARG A 99 -17.76 -3.71 10.10
CA ARG A 99 -19.18 -3.36 9.90
C ARG A 99 -20.05 -4.59 9.65
N ALA A 100 -19.59 -5.51 8.81
CA ALA A 100 -20.28 -6.76 8.52
C ALA A 100 -20.49 -7.59 9.80
N LYS A 101 -19.46 -7.66 10.65
CA LYS A 101 -19.53 -8.33 11.95
C LYS A 101 -20.59 -7.71 12.85
N VAL A 102 -20.61 -6.39 13.01
CA VAL A 102 -21.64 -5.70 13.84
C VAL A 102 -23.05 -6.01 13.35
N LEU A 103 -23.29 -6.01 12.04
CA LEU A 103 -24.60 -6.31 11.44
C LEU A 103 -25.02 -7.77 11.53
N GLU A 104 -24.06 -8.69 11.70
CA GLU A 104 -24.32 -10.10 11.94
C GLU A 104 -24.77 -10.34 13.38
N PHE A 105 -24.12 -9.68 14.35
CA PHE A 105 -24.44 -9.81 15.78
C PHE A 105 -25.57 -8.89 16.25
N ALA A 106 -25.92 -7.86 15.48
CA ALA A 106 -27.10 -7.04 15.76
C ALA A 106 -28.38 -7.88 15.50
N PRO A 107 -29.16 -8.22 16.54
CA PRO A 107 -30.39 -8.98 16.35
C PRO A 107 -31.38 -8.18 15.50
N SER A 108 -32.21 -8.88 14.73
CA SER A 108 -33.19 -8.33 13.79
C SER A 108 -34.31 -7.47 14.44
N THR A 109 -34.21 -7.17 15.73
CA THR A 109 -35.24 -6.49 16.54
C THR A 109 -34.76 -5.30 17.37
N VAL A 110 -33.52 -4.82 17.22
CA VAL A 110 -33.12 -3.59 17.93
C VAL A 110 -33.45 -2.40 17.05
N SER A 111 -34.67 -1.90 17.23
CA SER A 111 -34.95 -0.46 17.11
C SER A 111 -33.84 0.29 17.85
N LEU A 112 -32.97 0.95 17.09
CA LEU A 112 -32.08 2.04 17.48
C LEU A 112 -31.82 2.19 19.00
N ASP A 113 -30.96 1.34 19.54
CA ASP A 113 -30.12 1.76 20.67
C ASP A 113 -28.68 1.48 20.28
N VAL A 114 -28.10 2.49 19.62
CA VAL A 114 -26.65 2.57 19.38
C VAL A 114 -25.99 2.36 20.74
N PRO A 115 -25.19 1.28 20.93
CA PRO A 115 -24.55 1.02 22.22
C PRO A 115 -23.85 2.28 22.69
N PRO A 116 -23.93 2.65 23.99
CA PRO A 116 -23.34 3.88 24.52
C PRO A 116 -21.88 4.09 24.06
N ALA A 117 -21.14 3.01 23.88
CA ALA A 117 -19.76 3.01 23.37
C ALA A 117 -19.59 3.62 21.96
N PHE A 118 -20.55 3.46 21.04
CA PHE A 118 -20.49 4.08 19.72
C PHE A 118 -20.84 5.58 19.77
N LYS A 119 -21.79 5.98 20.63
CA LYS A 119 -22.04 7.41 20.91
C LYS A 119 -20.84 8.08 21.57
N GLU A 120 -20.12 7.36 22.43
CA GLU A 120 -18.85 7.83 22.98
C GLU A 120 -17.76 7.92 21.92
N TYR A 121 -17.67 6.95 21.00
CA TYR A 121 -16.74 7.02 19.88
C TYR A 121 -17.00 8.24 18.99
N ASP A 122 -18.24 8.48 18.60
CA ASP A 122 -18.60 9.65 17.80
C ASP A 122 -18.27 10.97 18.52
N ARG A 123 -18.51 11.04 19.85
CA ARG A 123 -18.10 12.19 20.67
C ARG A 123 -16.58 12.37 20.74
N LEU A 124 -15.83 11.27 20.83
CA LEU A 124 -14.36 11.32 20.86
C LEU A 124 -13.80 11.76 19.50
N VAL A 125 -14.39 11.30 18.39
CA VAL A 125 -14.01 11.72 17.04
C VAL A 125 -14.24 13.22 16.85
N SER A 126 -15.45 13.73 17.16
CA SER A 126 -15.73 15.17 17.05
C SER A 126 -14.83 16.02 17.96
N ARG A 127 -14.45 15.51 19.13
CA ARG A 127 -13.54 16.20 20.05
C ARG A 127 -12.11 16.27 19.51
N ILE A 128 -11.65 15.24 18.81
CA ILE A 128 -10.33 15.24 18.16
C ILE A 128 -10.33 16.24 17.01
N GLU A 129 -11.36 16.26 16.17
CA GLU A 129 -11.51 17.23 15.08
C GLU A 129 -11.50 18.69 15.58
N GLU A 130 -12.19 18.96 16.69
CA GLU A 130 -12.16 20.28 17.34
C GLU A 130 -10.78 20.64 17.91
N LEU A 131 -10.08 19.67 18.52
CA LEU A 131 -8.74 19.89 19.06
C LEU A 131 -7.72 20.13 17.94
N GLU A 132 -7.82 19.38 16.84
CA GLU A 132 -6.98 19.56 15.66
C GLU A 132 -7.20 20.96 15.04
N ALA A 133 -8.45 21.38 14.87
CA ALA A 133 -8.79 22.72 14.38
C ALA A 133 -8.32 23.85 15.33
N GLN A 134 -8.42 23.65 16.65
CA GLN A 134 -7.90 24.62 17.63
C GLN A 134 -6.37 24.72 17.60
N VAL A 135 -5.68 23.60 17.45
CA VAL A 135 -4.21 23.58 17.32
C VAL A 135 -3.76 24.27 16.04
N GLU A 136 -4.47 24.04 14.92
CA GLU A 136 -4.21 24.69 13.64
C GLU A 136 -4.38 26.22 13.73
N ALA A 137 -5.50 26.69 14.30
CA ALA A 137 -5.74 28.12 14.54
C ALA A 137 -4.71 28.75 15.49
N MET A 138 -4.26 28.02 16.52
CA MET A 138 -3.26 28.52 17.48
C MET A 138 -1.85 28.57 16.86
N MET A 139 -1.55 27.71 15.88
CA MET A 139 -0.32 27.78 15.08
C MET A 139 -0.34 28.95 14.10
N GLU A 140 -1.49 29.28 13.49
CA GLU A 140 -1.63 30.46 12.63
C GLU A 140 -1.44 31.79 13.39
N VAL A 141 -1.97 31.89 14.62
CA VAL A 141 -1.81 33.10 15.46
C VAL A 141 -0.39 33.31 15.96
N LYS A 142 0.43 32.26 16.03
CA LYS A 142 1.84 32.34 16.47
C LYS A 142 2.83 32.50 15.32
N GLY A 143 2.35 32.43 14.07
CA GLY A 143 3.13 32.55 12.84
C GLY A 143 2.97 33.86 12.07
N GLY A 144 2.19 34.82 12.59
CA GLY A 144 2.08 36.20 12.08
C GLY A 144 2.73 37.20 13.03
#